data_AF-A0A834BX01-F1
#
_entry.id   AF-A0A834BX01-F1
#
_cell.length_a   1.000
_cell.length_b   1.000
_cell.length_c   1.000
_cell.angle_alpha   90.00
_cell.angle_beta   90.00
_cell.angle_gamma   90.00
#
_symmetry.space_group_name_H-M   'P 1'
#
loop_
_entity.id
_entity.type
_entity.pdbx_description
1 polymer ?
#
loop_
_entity_poly.entity_id
_entity_poly.type
_entity_poly.pdbx_seq_one_letter_code
_entity_poly.pdbx_strand_id
1 'polypeptide(L)'
;MGLLIYDLNHRDMQLRLCAQLWVILITLAGKISPTSSDSLFSSSAMTASPAPPNVYLPANFKMSNAQLAFFLQEAQIPGQTVGRGSSRTGHPLQRSESFVVFQTKDLPAINISFGPFAQDQTVSKELLQPASPLDIPGQLTVGWKVRAFIVQPRVYSNNATVQVLFYIAGRDWDDFKAQDNLPCIRLHAFRDVREIKTSCRLKGNLAQCLAQLDLPPSWFNTNVAPLGRRKGDGLLDGLPSETLQAELYYTLHEPNQEGECSEGSGRRGGVSREPLSQHPLLRIGSISLYQAGQEQLLVDKQLDKNMFLRLPEKPLKPGETLRILLYLMPNSTVEQFTLRVKAKKGVNLMQTKSKNAQWKVDWEVQSGAKHSITTIDVNKNKAVNQGDALGNVEVMQLDFEMENFTSLSVTRRINWNIDYKGQSPQSDSEKVVTELTVVQRDIQAVIPLAMDTEIINTAILTGRTVAIPVKMVSIEMNGAVTDISAFVQCKSTNEDIVKVQ
;
A
#
# COMPACT_ATOMS: atom_id res chain seq x y z
N MET A 1 -49.76 43.07 -22.42
CA MET A 1 -50.45 43.45 -23.67
C MET A 1 -49.42 43.30 -24.80
N GLY A 2 -49.69 42.47 -25.81
CA GLY A 2 -48.85 42.18 -26.99
C GLY A 2 -47.85 41.02 -26.79
N LEU A 3 -48.05 39.80 -27.32
CA LEU A 3 -47.97 39.30 -28.72
C LEU A 3 -46.56 39.33 -29.33
N LEU A 4 -45.89 38.18 -29.46
CA LEU A 4 -45.74 37.46 -30.75
C LEU A 4 -44.88 36.18 -30.60
N ILE A 5 -45.44 35.11 -31.15
CA ILE A 5 -44.90 33.77 -31.43
C ILE A 5 -44.20 33.82 -32.78
N TYR A 6 -42.99 33.28 -32.94
CA TYR A 6 -42.49 32.71 -34.20
C TYR A 6 -41.28 31.78 -33.93
N ASP A 7 -41.15 30.78 -34.81
CA ASP A 7 -40.04 29.81 -34.97
C ASP A 7 -40.06 28.49 -34.20
N LEU A 8 -41.00 27.64 -34.61
CA LEU A 8 -40.95 26.18 -34.44
C LEU A 8 -41.58 25.53 -35.68
N ASN A 9 -40.91 25.51 -36.85
CA ASN A 9 -41.34 24.60 -37.93
C ASN A 9 -40.39 24.27 -39.11
N HIS A 10 -39.09 24.59 -39.11
CA HIS A 10 -38.28 24.36 -40.33
C HIS A 10 -37.43 23.07 -40.36
N ARG A 11 -37.25 22.36 -39.23
CA ARG A 11 -36.25 21.29 -39.15
C ARG A 11 -36.78 19.85 -39.28
N ASP A 12 -38.09 19.66 -39.19
CA ASP A 12 -38.73 18.33 -39.23
C ASP A 12 -39.15 17.89 -40.66
N MET A 13 -39.17 18.82 -41.62
CA MET A 13 -39.55 18.55 -43.02
C MET A 13 -38.38 18.03 -43.88
N GLN A 14 -37.13 18.30 -43.49
CA GLN A 14 -35.92 17.83 -44.20
C GLN A 14 -35.58 16.36 -43.88
N LEU A 15 -35.94 15.86 -42.70
CA LEU A 15 -35.63 14.49 -42.29
C LEU A 15 -36.53 13.43 -42.96
N ARG A 16 -37.77 13.79 -43.32
CA ARG A 16 -38.71 12.85 -43.97
C ARG A 16 -38.43 12.64 -45.46
N LEU A 17 -37.87 13.63 -46.18
CA LEU A 17 -37.55 13.48 -47.61
C LEU A 17 -36.30 12.60 -47.86
N CYS A 18 -35.29 12.63 -46.98
CA CYS A 18 -34.09 11.80 -47.17
C CYS A 18 -34.33 10.31 -46.91
N ALA A 19 -35.27 9.97 -46.01
CA ALA A 19 -35.59 8.58 -45.70
C ALA A 19 -36.36 7.87 -46.83
N GLN A 20 -37.17 8.60 -47.63
CA GLN A 20 -37.91 8.01 -48.74
C GLN A 20 -37.04 7.78 -50.01
N LEU A 21 -35.97 8.56 -50.20
CA LEU A 21 -35.04 8.37 -51.32
C LEU A 21 -34.12 7.14 -51.17
N TRP A 22 -33.83 6.72 -49.93
CA TRP A 22 -33.01 5.52 -49.69
C TRP A 22 -33.75 4.19 -49.90
N VAL A 23 -35.07 4.19 -49.73
CA VAL A 23 -35.88 2.96 -49.90
C VAL A 23 -36.16 2.65 -51.38
N ILE A 24 -36.20 3.67 -52.24
CA ILE A 24 -36.50 3.50 -53.68
C ILE A 24 -35.29 2.97 -54.47
N LEU A 25 -34.06 3.14 -53.98
CA LEU A 25 -32.85 2.60 -54.62
C LEU A 25 -32.65 1.10 -54.40
N ILE A 26 -33.43 0.45 -53.52
CA ILE A 26 -33.28 -0.98 -53.22
C ILE A 26 -34.26 -1.86 -54.03
N THR A 27 -35.30 -1.31 -54.67
CA THR A 27 -36.39 -2.14 -55.23
C THR A 27 -36.48 -2.27 -56.75
N LEU A 28 -35.65 -1.63 -57.58
CA LEU A 28 -35.77 -1.81 -59.03
C LEU A 28 -34.42 -2.03 -59.75
N ALA A 29 -34.19 -3.32 -60.04
CA ALA A 29 -33.59 -3.87 -61.26
C ALA A 29 -32.08 -3.62 -61.53
N GLY A 30 -31.29 -4.61 -61.96
CA GLY A 30 -31.72 -5.84 -62.64
C GLY A 30 -30.65 -6.94 -62.71
N LYS A 31 -31.20 -8.16 -62.70
CA LYS A 31 -30.82 -9.36 -63.46
C LYS A 31 -29.41 -9.37 -64.07
N ILE A 32 -28.56 -10.24 -63.52
CA ILE A 32 -27.54 -10.95 -64.30
C ILE A 32 -27.62 -12.43 -63.91
N SER A 33 -27.78 -13.28 -64.92
CA SER A 33 -27.99 -14.72 -64.87
C SER A 33 -26.84 -15.48 -64.20
N PRO A 34 -27.10 -16.60 -63.50
CA PRO A 34 -26.06 -17.54 -63.14
C PRO A 34 -25.63 -18.29 -64.40
N THR A 35 -24.40 -18.07 -64.87
CA THR A 35 -23.77 -18.91 -65.87
C THR A 35 -23.53 -20.29 -65.28
N SER A 36 -24.12 -21.28 -65.95
CA SER A 36 -23.99 -22.72 -65.79
C SER A 36 -22.58 -23.21 -65.44
N SER A 37 -22.45 -23.92 -64.32
CA SER A 37 -21.69 -25.18 -64.23
C SER A 37 -21.93 -25.87 -62.89
N ASP A 38 -23.20 -26.12 -62.55
CA ASP A 38 -23.58 -27.11 -61.54
C ASP A 38 -24.54 -28.11 -62.19
N SER A 39 -23.96 -29.05 -62.94
CA SER A 39 -24.56 -30.36 -63.17
C SER A 39 -23.44 -31.31 -63.55
N LEU A 40 -23.47 -32.50 -62.96
CA LEU A 40 -22.45 -33.57 -62.94
C LEU A 40 -21.42 -33.28 -61.82
N PHE A 41 -21.47 -33.88 -60.63
CA PHE A 41 -21.60 -35.31 -60.39
C PHE A 41 -22.27 -35.59 -59.03
N SER A 42 -23.44 -36.23 -59.08
CA SER A 42 -23.86 -37.13 -58.02
C SER A 42 -23.14 -38.45 -58.25
N SER A 43 -22.13 -38.73 -57.43
CA SER A 43 -21.67 -40.11 -57.18
C SER A 43 -20.69 -40.12 -56.01
N SER A 44 -21.19 -40.57 -54.86
CA SER A 44 -20.36 -41.04 -53.76
C SER A 44 -19.55 -42.25 -54.20
N ALA A 45 -18.23 -42.17 -54.08
CA ALA A 45 -17.38 -43.34 -53.94
C ALA A 45 -16.25 -42.98 -52.97
N MET A 46 -16.14 -43.77 -51.90
CA MET A 46 -15.13 -43.64 -50.88
C MET A 46 -13.75 -43.93 -51.49
N THR A 47 -12.87 -42.93 -51.50
CA THR A 47 -11.42 -43.14 -51.51
C THR A 47 -10.83 -42.16 -50.52
N ALA A 48 -10.23 -42.71 -49.45
CA ALA A 48 -9.47 -41.93 -48.47
C ALA A 48 -8.37 -41.16 -49.19
N SER A 49 -8.54 -39.84 -49.30
CA SER A 49 -7.47 -38.92 -49.68
C SER A 49 -6.37 -38.98 -48.62
N PRO A 50 -5.08 -39.15 -48.98
CA PRO A 50 -4.01 -39.02 -48.01
C PRO A 50 -4.04 -37.60 -47.44
N ALA A 51 -3.85 -37.47 -46.13
CA ALA A 51 -3.73 -36.16 -45.50
C ALA A 51 -2.67 -35.33 -46.27
N PRO A 52 -2.95 -34.06 -46.61
CA PRO A 52 -2.01 -33.26 -47.39
C PRO A 52 -0.67 -33.22 -46.65
N PRO A 53 0.47 -33.29 -47.38
CA PRO A 53 1.76 -33.17 -46.74
C PRO A 53 1.83 -31.80 -46.04
N ASN A 54 2.31 -31.79 -44.79
CA ASN A 54 2.63 -30.57 -44.05
C ASN A 54 3.83 -29.86 -44.72
N VAL A 55 3.65 -29.32 -45.93
CA VAL A 55 4.66 -28.55 -46.66
C VAL A 55 4.50 -27.10 -46.22
N TYR A 56 5.25 -26.73 -45.18
CA TYR A 56 5.36 -25.34 -44.75
C TYR A 56 6.58 -24.67 -45.38
N LEU A 57 6.51 -23.37 -45.56
CA LEU A 57 7.65 -22.56 -46.00
C LEU A 57 8.84 -22.78 -45.02
N PRO A 58 10.03 -23.21 -45.49
CA PRO A 58 11.20 -23.48 -44.63
C PRO A 58 11.88 -22.19 -44.14
N ALA A 59 11.09 -21.31 -43.50
CA ALA A 59 11.59 -20.14 -42.80
C ALA A 59 12.09 -20.55 -41.39
N ASN A 60 13.20 -19.97 -40.95
CA ASN A 60 13.75 -20.13 -39.62
C ASN A 60 13.59 -18.82 -38.84
N PHE A 61 13.05 -18.94 -37.62
CA PHE A 61 12.79 -17.83 -36.71
C PHE A 61 13.82 -17.86 -35.60
N LYS A 62 14.50 -16.73 -35.40
CA LYS A 62 15.40 -16.52 -34.26
C LYS A 62 15.00 -15.23 -33.57
N MET A 63 15.15 -15.18 -32.25
CA MET A 63 14.93 -13.96 -31.50
C MET A 63 16.27 -13.35 -31.10
N SER A 64 16.44 -12.07 -31.35
CA SER A 64 17.57 -11.24 -30.94
C SER A 64 17.12 -10.21 -29.89
N ASN A 65 18.07 -9.65 -29.15
CA ASN A 65 17.83 -8.64 -28.10
C ASN A 65 16.90 -9.11 -26.96
N ALA A 66 16.80 -10.42 -26.71
CA ALA A 66 16.09 -11.00 -25.57
C ALA A 66 17.03 -11.84 -24.72
N GLN A 67 16.99 -11.67 -23.39
CA GLN A 67 17.78 -12.49 -22.48
C GLN A 67 17.12 -13.86 -22.24
N LEU A 68 15.80 -13.87 -22.12
CA LEU A 68 14.98 -15.07 -21.94
C LEU A 68 13.74 -14.98 -22.85
N ALA A 69 13.78 -15.75 -23.93
CA ALA A 69 12.66 -15.91 -24.84
C ALA A 69 12.59 -17.34 -25.38
N PHE A 70 11.37 -17.82 -25.63
CA PHE A 70 11.12 -19.18 -26.09
C PHE A 70 10.04 -19.18 -27.17
N PHE A 71 10.26 -19.97 -28.23
CA PHE A 71 9.20 -20.32 -29.17
C PHE A 71 8.37 -21.47 -28.58
N LEU A 72 7.05 -21.31 -28.61
CA LEU A 72 6.11 -22.25 -28.03
C LEU A 72 5.70 -23.29 -29.07
N GLN A 73 5.72 -24.56 -28.67
CA GLN A 73 5.18 -25.66 -29.47
C GLN A 73 3.85 -26.12 -28.87
N GLU A 74 2.87 -26.38 -29.73
CA GLU A 74 1.59 -26.93 -29.31
C GLU A 74 1.80 -28.35 -28.78
N ALA A 75 1.46 -28.57 -27.50
CA ALA A 75 1.57 -29.87 -26.87
C ALA A 75 0.60 -30.85 -27.56
N GLN A 76 1.14 -31.84 -28.28
CA GLN A 76 0.37 -32.96 -28.78
C GLN A 76 -0.01 -33.85 -27.59
N ILE A 77 -1.11 -33.55 -26.89
CA ILE A 77 -1.58 -34.36 -25.77
C ILE A 77 -2.16 -35.66 -26.34
N PRO A 78 -1.60 -36.86 -26.03
CA PRO A 78 -2.16 -38.11 -26.50
C PRO A 78 -3.50 -38.35 -25.79
N GLY A 79 -4.60 -38.40 -26.54
CA GLY A 79 -5.90 -38.88 -26.03
C GLY A 79 -6.96 -37.83 -25.68
N GLN A 80 -6.70 -36.53 -25.86
CA GLN A 80 -7.76 -35.50 -25.77
C GLN A 80 -8.03 -34.89 -27.14
N THR A 81 -9.07 -35.38 -27.82
CA THR A 81 -9.73 -34.67 -28.92
C THR A 81 -10.59 -33.54 -28.36
N VAL A 82 -9.95 -32.52 -27.76
CA VAL A 82 -10.60 -31.24 -27.54
C VAL A 82 -10.53 -30.49 -28.87
N GLY A 83 -11.66 -29.88 -29.26
CA GLY A 83 -11.94 -29.30 -30.57
C GLY A 83 -10.73 -28.86 -31.38
N ARG A 84 -10.63 -29.44 -32.57
CA ARG A 84 -9.77 -29.13 -33.72
C ARG A 84 -9.98 -27.68 -34.20
N GLY A 85 -9.68 -26.72 -33.33
CA GLY A 85 -10.08 -25.31 -33.42
C GLY A 85 -8.94 -24.32 -33.64
N SER A 86 -7.67 -24.72 -33.50
CA SER A 86 -6.59 -24.03 -34.21
C SER A 86 -6.31 -24.83 -35.45
N SER A 87 -6.85 -24.37 -36.57
CA SER A 87 -6.74 -25.12 -37.79
C SER A 87 -5.27 -25.17 -38.20
N ARG A 88 -4.71 -26.39 -38.28
CA ARG A 88 -3.65 -26.72 -39.23
C ARG A 88 -4.17 -26.62 -40.69
N THR A 89 -5.11 -25.70 -40.97
CA THR A 89 -5.64 -25.37 -42.30
C THR A 89 -5.21 -23.97 -42.72
N GLY A 90 -4.13 -23.45 -42.14
CA GLY A 90 -3.42 -22.31 -42.72
C GLY A 90 -2.95 -22.65 -44.14
N HIS A 91 -2.94 -21.65 -45.02
CA HIS A 91 -2.37 -21.80 -46.35
C HIS A 91 -0.95 -22.38 -46.24
N PRO A 92 -0.47 -23.26 -47.14
CA PRO A 92 0.90 -23.84 -47.07
C PRO A 92 2.02 -22.78 -47.02
N LEU A 93 1.72 -21.56 -47.48
CA LEU A 93 2.61 -20.38 -47.45
C LEU A 93 2.50 -19.55 -46.15
N GLN A 94 1.58 -19.88 -45.25
CA GLN A 94 1.33 -19.16 -44.00
C GLN A 94 1.74 -20.02 -42.82
N ARG A 95 2.82 -19.62 -42.14
CA ARG A 95 3.30 -20.24 -40.90
C ARG A 95 3.19 -19.22 -39.77
N SER A 96 2.60 -19.65 -38.66
CA SER A 96 2.52 -18.86 -37.42
C SER A 96 3.31 -19.58 -36.34
N GLU A 97 4.20 -18.87 -35.68
CA GLU A 97 4.95 -19.34 -34.52
C GLU A 97 4.54 -18.48 -33.32
N SER A 98 4.19 -19.15 -32.23
CA SER A 98 3.94 -18.46 -30.96
C SER A 98 5.24 -18.35 -30.19
N PHE A 99 5.45 -17.24 -29.49
CA PHE A 99 6.64 -17.04 -28.66
C PHE A 99 6.26 -16.34 -27.36
N VAL A 100 7.13 -16.49 -26.37
CA VAL A 100 7.04 -15.81 -25.08
C VAL A 100 8.36 -15.15 -24.75
N VAL A 101 8.29 -13.96 -24.18
CA VAL A 101 9.44 -13.15 -23.77
C VAL A 101 9.27 -12.82 -22.29
N PHE A 102 10.31 -13.10 -21.49
CA PHE A 102 10.24 -12.95 -20.04
C PHE A 102 11.16 -11.84 -19.51
N GLN A 103 12.36 -11.71 -20.06
CA GLN A 103 13.33 -10.69 -19.64
C GLN A 103 14.00 -10.06 -20.85
N THR A 104 13.74 -8.76 -21.03
CA THR A 104 14.28 -7.94 -22.10
C THR A 104 14.69 -6.59 -21.54
N LYS A 105 15.98 -6.24 -21.65
CA LYS A 105 16.44 -4.88 -21.34
C LYS A 105 16.09 -3.92 -22.50
N ASP A 106 16.20 -4.42 -23.73
CA ASP A 106 15.91 -3.71 -24.98
C ASP A 106 14.73 -4.34 -25.72
N LEU A 107 14.16 -3.65 -26.70
CA LEU A 107 13.10 -4.22 -27.52
C LEU A 107 13.61 -5.47 -28.27
N PRO A 108 13.00 -6.65 -28.07
CA PRO A 108 13.37 -7.87 -28.77
C PRO A 108 13.05 -7.72 -30.25
N ALA A 109 13.85 -8.37 -31.10
CA ALA A 109 13.63 -8.42 -32.53
C ALA A 109 13.53 -9.87 -33.01
N ILE A 110 12.68 -10.10 -33.99
CA ILE A 110 12.50 -11.41 -34.64
C ILE A 110 13.30 -11.37 -35.94
N ASN A 111 14.32 -12.22 -36.03
CA ASN A 111 15.05 -12.51 -37.24
C ASN A 111 14.35 -13.66 -37.97
N ILE A 112 13.86 -13.38 -39.18
CA ILE A 112 13.25 -14.39 -40.05
C ILE A 112 14.20 -14.62 -41.22
N SER A 113 14.59 -15.87 -41.44
CA SER A 113 15.47 -16.27 -42.56
C SER A 113 14.82 -17.31 -43.45
N PHE A 114 14.95 -17.14 -44.76
CA PHE A 114 14.46 -18.06 -45.79
C PHE A 114 15.52 -18.16 -46.90
N GLY A 115 16.29 -19.26 -46.87
CA GLY A 115 17.43 -19.42 -47.77
C GLY A 115 18.47 -18.28 -47.59
N PRO A 116 18.81 -17.51 -48.64
CA PRO A 116 19.75 -16.39 -48.54
C PRO A 116 19.13 -15.09 -48.02
N PHE A 117 17.80 -15.03 -47.87
CA PHE A 117 17.10 -13.83 -47.41
C PHE A 117 16.94 -13.86 -45.90
N ALA A 118 17.26 -12.75 -45.22
CA ALA A 118 17.00 -12.58 -43.80
C ALA A 118 16.51 -11.16 -43.53
N GLN A 119 15.57 -11.02 -42.62
CA GLN A 119 15.01 -9.73 -42.20
C GLN A 119 14.83 -9.73 -40.69
N ASP A 120 15.27 -8.65 -40.05
CA ASP A 120 14.98 -8.36 -38.65
C ASP A 120 13.76 -7.45 -38.53
N GLN A 121 12.88 -7.78 -37.59
CA GLN A 121 11.72 -6.96 -37.22
C GLN A 121 11.65 -6.80 -35.71
N THR A 122 11.79 -5.56 -35.24
CA THR A 122 11.62 -5.22 -33.83
C THR A 122 10.18 -5.43 -33.40
N VAL A 123 9.97 -6.17 -32.32
CA VAL A 123 8.65 -6.35 -31.71
C VAL A 123 8.29 -5.05 -30.99
N SER A 124 7.14 -4.48 -31.31
CA SER A 124 6.71 -3.22 -30.70
C SER A 124 6.38 -3.41 -29.22
N LYS A 125 6.56 -2.35 -28.41
CA LYS A 125 6.33 -2.40 -26.96
C LYS A 125 4.89 -2.82 -26.62
N GLU A 126 3.94 -2.37 -27.44
CA GLU A 126 2.49 -2.62 -27.26
C GLU A 126 2.10 -4.09 -27.45
N LEU A 127 2.92 -4.88 -28.15
CA LEU A 127 2.72 -6.32 -28.32
C LEU A 127 3.31 -7.14 -27.17
N LEU A 128 4.33 -6.61 -26.48
CA LEU A 128 5.00 -7.28 -25.36
C LEU A 128 4.32 -7.01 -24.03
N GLN A 129 3.76 -5.81 -23.87
CA GLN A 129 3.03 -5.40 -22.70
C GLN A 129 1.68 -4.82 -23.15
N PRO A 130 0.55 -5.24 -22.55
CA PRO A 130 -0.71 -4.54 -22.78
C PRO A 130 -0.50 -3.05 -22.48
N ALA A 131 -0.99 -2.17 -23.36
CA ALA A 131 -0.83 -0.72 -23.23
C ALA A 131 -1.12 -0.30 -21.79
N SER A 132 -0.07 0.04 -21.04
CA SER A 132 -0.21 0.40 -19.65
C SER A 132 -0.51 1.90 -19.58
N PRO A 133 -1.50 2.33 -18.79
CA PRO A 133 -1.65 3.75 -18.45
C PRO A 133 -0.36 4.37 -17.87
N LEU A 134 0.60 3.55 -17.43
CA LEU A 134 1.91 3.96 -16.92
C LEU A 134 2.91 4.44 -17.98
N ASP A 135 2.56 4.45 -19.27
CA ASP A 135 3.53 4.80 -20.32
C ASP A 135 3.85 6.30 -20.29
N ILE A 136 5.00 6.64 -19.72
CA ILE A 136 5.66 7.94 -19.94
C ILE A 136 6.45 7.78 -21.24
N PRO A 137 6.11 8.52 -22.31
CA PRO A 137 6.83 8.43 -23.57
C PRO A 137 8.33 8.67 -23.35
N GLY A 138 9.16 7.68 -23.69
CA GLY A 138 10.62 7.83 -23.72
C GLY A 138 11.42 7.53 -22.44
N GLN A 139 10.79 7.15 -21.32
CA GLN A 139 11.52 7.04 -20.04
C GLN A 139 11.43 5.70 -19.31
N LEU A 140 10.35 4.92 -19.48
CA LEU A 140 10.23 3.59 -18.88
C LEU A 140 10.56 2.50 -19.90
N THR A 141 11.68 1.80 -19.68
CA THR A 141 12.10 0.64 -20.48
C THR A 141 11.09 -0.51 -20.35
N VAL A 142 11.14 -1.47 -21.28
CA VAL A 142 10.24 -2.63 -21.35
C VAL A 142 10.46 -3.51 -20.13
N GLY A 143 9.76 -3.25 -19.03
CA GLY A 143 9.87 -4.05 -17.80
C GLY A 143 9.78 -3.26 -16.49
N TRP A 144 9.99 -1.95 -16.51
CA TRP A 144 9.93 -1.15 -15.27
C TRP A 144 8.49 -1.04 -14.74
N LYS A 145 8.28 -1.47 -13.50
CA LYS A 145 6.99 -1.46 -12.81
C LYS A 145 7.08 -0.62 -11.55
N VAL A 146 6.30 0.45 -11.46
CA VAL A 146 6.18 1.24 -10.23
C VAL A 146 5.38 0.44 -9.20
N ARG A 147 5.93 0.31 -8.00
CA ARG A 147 5.29 -0.34 -6.86
C ARG A 147 5.03 0.69 -5.78
N ALA A 148 3.87 0.60 -5.14
CA ALA A 148 3.41 1.51 -4.11
C ALA A 148 2.99 0.72 -2.87
N PHE A 149 3.44 1.15 -1.69
CA PHE A 149 3.13 0.51 -0.41
C PHE A 149 2.61 1.55 0.56
N ILE A 150 1.35 1.39 0.97
CA ILE A 150 0.75 2.18 2.04
C ILE A 150 1.39 1.72 3.35
N VAL A 151 2.12 2.62 4.02
CA VAL A 151 2.88 2.29 5.24
C VAL A 151 1.95 1.92 6.39
N GLN A 152 0.89 2.70 6.58
CA GLN A 152 -0.15 2.45 7.58
C GLN A 152 -1.54 2.61 6.93
N PRO A 153 -2.36 1.55 6.86
CA PRO A 153 -3.70 1.63 6.29
C PRO A 153 -4.72 2.29 7.24
N ARG A 154 -4.38 2.44 8.52
CA ARG A 154 -5.20 3.09 9.55
C ARG A 154 -4.52 4.37 9.99
N VAL A 155 -5.20 5.50 9.83
CA VAL A 155 -4.67 6.83 10.15
C VAL A 155 -5.55 7.45 11.23
N TYR A 156 -4.94 8.00 12.26
CA TYR A 156 -5.64 8.60 13.39
C TYR A 156 -5.54 10.13 13.35
N SER A 157 -6.55 10.83 13.85
CA SER A 157 -6.58 12.30 13.82
C SER A 157 -5.44 13.00 14.59
N ASN A 158 -4.81 12.32 15.55
CA ASN A 158 -3.64 12.80 16.29
C ASN A 158 -2.31 12.60 15.55
N ASN A 159 -2.29 11.73 14.53
CA ASN A 159 -1.16 11.49 13.65
C ASN A 159 -1.69 11.36 12.21
N ALA A 160 -2.11 12.51 11.67
CA ALA A 160 -2.85 12.62 10.43
C ALA A 160 -1.95 12.57 9.17
N THR A 161 -0.78 11.96 9.24
CA THR A 161 0.16 11.88 8.10
C THR A 161 0.05 10.54 7.41
N VAL A 162 -0.26 10.55 6.12
CA VAL A 162 -0.22 9.37 5.24
C VAL A 162 1.16 9.26 4.64
N GLN A 163 1.72 8.05 4.68
CA GLN A 163 2.98 7.73 4.04
C GLN A 163 2.80 6.61 3.03
N VAL A 164 3.33 6.82 1.83
CA VAL A 164 3.37 5.80 0.76
C VAL A 164 4.79 5.68 0.25
N LEU A 165 5.37 4.49 0.35
CA LEU A 165 6.66 4.18 -0.23
C LEU A 165 6.47 3.73 -1.68
N PHE A 166 7.18 4.37 -2.59
CA PHE A 166 7.26 3.97 -3.98
C PHE A 166 8.65 3.44 -4.33
N TYR A 167 8.72 2.47 -5.23
CA TYR A 167 9.96 2.05 -5.88
C TYR A 167 9.73 1.51 -7.29
N ILE A 168 10.79 1.38 -8.09
CA ILE A 168 10.74 0.77 -9.43
C ILE A 168 11.29 -0.66 -9.38
N ALA A 169 10.45 -1.63 -9.70
CA ALA A 169 10.83 -3.03 -9.99
C ALA A 169 11.08 -3.21 -11.50
N GLY A 170 11.73 -4.32 -11.89
CA GLY A 170 12.08 -4.66 -13.26
C GLY A 170 13.33 -3.94 -13.79
N ARG A 171 14.11 -3.32 -12.89
CA ARG A 171 15.37 -2.66 -13.22
C ARG A 171 16.52 -3.37 -12.52
N ASP A 172 17.68 -3.32 -13.14
CA ASP A 172 18.93 -3.73 -12.52
C ASP A 172 19.33 -2.66 -11.48
N TRP A 173 19.48 -3.05 -10.21
CA TRP A 173 19.82 -2.09 -9.15
C TRP A 173 21.27 -1.61 -9.20
N ASP A 174 22.12 -2.34 -9.92
CA ASP A 174 23.54 -2.01 -10.11
C ASP A 174 23.79 -1.20 -11.41
N ASP A 175 22.75 -0.91 -12.19
CA ASP A 175 22.85 -0.05 -13.38
C ASP A 175 22.69 1.43 -13.00
N PHE A 176 23.82 2.10 -12.81
CA PHE A 176 23.87 3.52 -12.44
C PHE A 176 23.38 4.46 -13.55
N LYS A 177 23.41 4.05 -14.83
CA LYS A 177 22.97 4.92 -15.95
C LYS A 177 21.46 5.14 -15.94
N ALA A 178 20.72 4.19 -15.38
CA ALA A 178 19.28 4.27 -15.20
C ALA A 178 18.85 5.30 -14.13
N GLN A 179 19.77 5.79 -13.30
CA GLN A 179 19.47 6.70 -12.19
C GLN A 179 19.21 8.15 -12.63
N ASP A 180 19.76 8.56 -13.77
CA ASP A 180 19.70 9.96 -14.23
C ASP A 180 18.30 10.35 -14.75
N ASN A 181 17.51 9.36 -15.20
CA ASN A 181 16.20 9.54 -15.83
C ASN A 181 15.01 9.13 -14.94
N LEU A 182 15.18 9.15 -13.61
CA LEU A 182 14.13 8.72 -12.69
C LEU A 182 12.97 9.74 -12.61
N PRO A 183 11.71 9.31 -12.75
CA PRO A 183 10.56 10.22 -12.76
C PRO A 183 10.19 10.71 -11.37
N CYS A 184 9.42 11.79 -11.35
CA CYS A 184 8.69 12.26 -10.19
C CYS A 184 7.37 11.50 -10.04
N ILE A 185 7.02 11.14 -8.80
CA ILE A 185 5.72 10.58 -8.46
C ILE A 185 4.90 11.66 -7.78
N ARG A 186 3.65 11.82 -8.21
CA ARG A 186 2.65 12.62 -7.52
C ARG A 186 1.64 11.70 -6.87
N LEU A 187 1.56 11.75 -5.54
CA LEU A 187 0.58 11.05 -4.73
C LEU A 187 -0.65 11.95 -4.58
N HIS A 188 -1.82 11.36 -4.83
CA HIS A 188 -3.12 11.99 -4.70
C HIS A 188 -3.93 11.23 -3.65
N ALA A 189 -4.53 11.95 -2.70
CA ALA A 189 -5.56 11.39 -1.83
C ALA A 189 -6.89 12.07 -2.12
N PHE A 190 -7.91 11.25 -2.30
CA PHE A 190 -9.28 11.69 -2.54
C PHE A 190 -10.16 11.26 -1.39
N ARG A 191 -10.98 12.20 -0.94
CA ARG A 191 -12.12 11.92 -0.08
C ARG A 191 -13.29 12.76 -0.55
N ASP A 192 -14.38 12.09 -0.90
CA ASP A 192 -15.55 12.69 -1.51
C ASP A 192 -15.18 13.45 -2.81
N VAL A 193 -15.18 14.79 -2.77
CA VAL A 193 -14.80 15.67 -3.90
C VAL A 193 -13.50 16.43 -3.62
N ARG A 194 -12.84 16.17 -2.49
CA ARG A 194 -11.63 16.87 -2.06
C ARG A 194 -10.41 16.07 -2.46
N GLU A 195 -9.47 16.76 -3.08
CA GLU A 195 -8.16 16.23 -3.44
C GLU A 195 -7.08 16.97 -2.66
N ILE A 196 -6.13 16.22 -2.12
CA ILE A 196 -4.85 16.75 -1.66
C ILE A 196 -3.74 15.96 -2.34
N LYS A 197 -2.63 16.63 -2.63
CA LYS A 197 -1.54 16.06 -3.43
C LYS A 197 -0.19 16.42 -2.84
N THR A 198 0.75 15.51 -2.98
CA THR A 198 2.17 15.69 -2.65
C THR A 198 3.00 15.07 -3.78
N SER A 199 4.22 15.54 -4.00
CA SER A 199 5.10 15.01 -5.04
C SER A 199 6.46 14.68 -4.48
N CYS A 200 7.09 13.64 -5.02
CA CYS A 200 8.33 13.12 -4.50
C CYS A 200 9.18 12.53 -5.65
N ARG A 201 10.51 12.71 -5.58
CA ARG A 201 11.43 12.26 -6.64
C ARG A 201 11.98 10.87 -6.31
N LEU A 202 11.89 9.94 -7.25
CA LEU A 202 12.57 8.65 -7.12
C LEU A 202 14.08 8.85 -7.21
N LYS A 203 14.82 8.32 -6.23
CA LYS A 203 16.27 8.50 -6.12
C LYS A 203 16.97 7.22 -5.64
N GLY A 204 18.28 7.16 -5.89
CA GLY A 204 19.19 6.10 -5.43
C GLY A 204 19.06 4.77 -6.19
N ASN A 205 19.84 3.78 -5.76
CA ASN A 205 19.98 2.47 -6.42
C ASN A 205 18.70 1.60 -6.38
N LEU A 206 17.70 1.98 -5.57
CA LEU A 206 16.39 1.31 -5.55
C LEU A 206 15.31 2.12 -6.29
N ALA A 207 15.65 3.33 -6.75
CA ALA A 207 14.71 4.28 -7.35
C ALA A 207 13.47 4.41 -6.47
N GLN A 208 13.71 4.67 -5.18
CA GLN A 208 12.66 4.70 -4.17
C GLN A 208 12.36 6.13 -3.73
N CYS A 209 11.15 6.34 -3.22
CA CYS A 209 10.73 7.62 -2.68
C CYS A 209 9.60 7.43 -1.66
N LEU A 210 9.70 8.11 -0.52
CA LEU A 210 8.62 8.17 0.46
C LEU A 210 7.82 9.46 0.24
N ALA A 211 6.57 9.31 -0.20
CA ALA A 211 5.64 10.43 -0.29
C ALA A 211 4.89 10.58 1.03
N GLN A 212 4.94 11.77 1.63
CA GLN A 212 4.24 12.10 2.87
C GLN A 212 3.18 13.16 2.60
N LEU A 213 1.98 12.94 3.13
CA LEU A 213 0.80 13.74 2.87
C LEU A 213 0.03 13.96 4.18
N ASP A 214 -0.08 15.22 4.61
CA ASP A 214 -0.80 15.57 5.82
C ASP A 214 -2.30 15.75 5.53
N LEU A 215 -3.12 14.96 6.22
CA LEU A 215 -4.58 14.99 6.08
C LEU A 215 -5.16 16.13 6.92
N PRO A 216 -6.07 16.96 6.36
CA PRO A 216 -6.69 18.03 7.11
C PRO A 216 -7.62 17.45 8.19
N PRO A 217 -7.71 18.04 9.40
CA PRO A 217 -8.56 17.55 10.50
C PRO A 217 -10.03 17.34 10.12
N SER A 218 -10.53 18.12 9.16
CA SER A 218 -11.89 17.98 8.62
C SER A 218 -12.20 16.59 8.04
N TRP A 219 -11.18 15.85 7.61
CA TRP A 219 -11.32 14.49 7.10
C TRP A 219 -11.51 13.46 8.23
N PHE A 220 -11.44 13.80 9.51
CA PHE A 220 -11.70 12.81 10.58
C PHE A 220 -13.12 12.92 11.15
N ASN A 221 -13.93 13.84 10.61
CA ASN A 221 -15.30 14.05 11.03
C ASN A 221 -16.27 13.26 10.13
N THR A 222 -17.32 12.69 10.73
CA THR A 222 -18.43 11.98 10.03
C THR A 222 -19.30 12.92 9.19
N ASN A 223 -19.29 14.22 9.49
CA ASN A 223 -20.15 15.24 8.86
C ASN A 223 -19.78 15.61 7.40
N VAL A 224 -18.88 14.87 6.75
CA VAL A 224 -18.42 15.16 5.36
C VAL A 224 -18.96 14.13 4.35
N ALA A 225 -19.72 13.12 4.78
CA ALA A 225 -20.33 12.16 3.86
C ALA A 225 -21.31 12.84 2.87
N PRO A 226 -21.38 12.42 1.59
CA PRO A 226 -22.30 13.00 0.62
C PRO A 226 -23.75 12.67 1.00
N LEU A 227 -24.62 13.65 0.86
CA LEU A 227 -26.08 13.47 0.78
C LEU A 227 -26.41 12.54 -0.40
N GLY A 228 -26.46 11.22 -0.18
CA GLY A 228 -26.80 10.29 -1.25
C GLY A 228 -26.99 8.82 -0.84
N ARG A 229 -28.26 8.45 -0.58
CA ARG A 229 -28.85 7.08 -0.58
C ARG A 229 -28.41 6.14 0.58
N ARG A 230 -29.28 5.45 1.33
CA ARG A 230 -30.72 5.15 1.30
C ARG A 230 -31.23 5.06 2.74
N LYS A 231 -32.45 5.55 2.99
CA LYS A 231 -33.23 5.19 4.19
C LYS A 231 -33.59 3.71 4.10
N GLY A 232 -32.88 2.87 4.83
CA GLY A 232 -33.27 1.50 5.13
C GLY A 232 -33.71 1.46 6.60
N ASP A 233 -35.02 1.29 6.82
CA ASP A 233 -35.54 0.91 8.13
C ASP A 233 -34.99 -0.46 8.51
N GLY A 234 -34.48 -0.58 9.73
CA GLY A 234 -34.04 -1.84 10.31
C GLY A 234 -33.26 -1.62 11.59
N LEU A 235 -33.94 -1.67 12.73
CA LEU A 235 -33.34 -1.76 14.06
C LEU A 235 -32.36 -2.93 14.10
N LEU A 236 -31.06 -2.68 14.26
CA LEU A 236 -30.14 -3.59 14.95
C LEU A 236 -29.06 -2.79 15.69
N ASP A 237 -28.95 -3.10 16.97
CA ASP A 237 -28.04 -2.60 17.98
C ASP A 237 -26.56 -2.87 17.63
N GLY A 238 -25.67 -1.88 17.85
CA GLY A 238 -24.29 -2.14 18.28
C GLY A 238 -23.17 -2.42 17.25
N LEU A 239 -23.09 -1.71 16.11
CA LEU A 239 -21.86 -1.68 15.29
C LEU A 239 -21.36 -0.21 15.13
N PRO A 240 -20.09 0.11 15.48
CA PRO A 240 -19.65 1.49 15.57
C PRO A 240 -19.28 2.04 14.19
N SER A 241 -19.72 3.27 13.94
CA SER A 241 -19.17 4.25 12.98
C SER A 241 -18.97 3.76 11.54
N GLU A 242 -19.72 4.35 10.60
CA GLU A 242 -19.33 4.32 9.18
C GLU A 242 -17.83 4.59 9.05
N THR A 243 -17.08 3.62 8.51
CA THR A 243 -15.62 3.76 8.42
C THR A 243 -15.31 4.87 7.43
N LEU A 244 -14.82 6.00 7.95
CA LEU A 244 -14.33 7.10 7.14
C LEU A 244 -13.15 6.60 6.29
N GLN A 245 -13.26 6.65 4.96
CA GLN A 245 -12.21 6.19 4.06
C GLN A 245 -11.74 7.30 3.12
N ALA A 246 -10.48 7.19 2.70
CA ALA A 246 -9.90 7.99 1.62
C ALA A 246 -9.21 7.07 0.62
N GLU A 247 -9.30 7.41 -0.66
CA GLU A 247 -8.71 6.65 -1.76
C GLU A 247 -7.40 7.28 -2.20
N LEU A 248 -6.38 6.46 -2.44
CA LEU A 248 -5.04 6.88 -2.84
C LEU A 248 -4.76 6.50 -4.28
N TYR A 249 -4.22 7.45 -5.04
CA TYR A 249 -3.81 7.29 -6.43
C TYR A 249 -2.45 7.93 -6.66
N TYR A 250 -1.78 7.58 -7.75
CA TYR A 250 -0.57 8.27 -8.19
C TYR A 250 -0.58 8.58 -9.68
N THR A 251 0.24 9.56 -10.05
CA THR A 251 0.61 9.88 -11.43
C THR A 251 2.13 10.05 -11.53
N LEU A 252 2.68 9.86 -12.73
CA LEU A 252 4.11 10.01 -13.00
C LEU A 252 4.35 11.24 -13.87
N HIS A 253 5.40 11.99 -13.56
CA HIS A 253 5.78 13.21 -14.25
C HIS A 253 7.31 13.27 -14.40
N GLU A 254 7.77 13.97 -15.43
CA GLU A 254 9.20 14.28 -15.53
C GLU A 254 9.62 15.31 -14.47
N PRO A 255 10.86 15.24 -13.97
CA PRO A 255 11.39 16.30 -13.14
C PRO A 255 11.54 17.60 -13.94
N ASN A 256 11.36 18.74 -13.27
CA ASN A 256 11.60 20.05 -13.88
C ASN A 256 13.09 20.22 -14.26
N GLN A 257 13.45 21.27 -15.00
CA GLN A 257 14.83 21.56 -15.41
C GLN A 257 15.83 21.63 -14.22
N GLU A 258 15.34 21.99 -13.04
CA GLU A 258 16.09 22.06 -11.77
C GLU A 258 16.17 20.70 -11.06
N GLY A 259 15.56 19.65 -11.60
CA GLY A 259 15.48 18.33 -11.00
C GLY A 259 14.46 18.20 -9.86
N GLU A 260 13.57 19.17 -9.70
CA GLU A 260 12.54 19.18 -8.66
C GLU A 260 11.18 18.69 -9.17
N CYS A 261 10.35 18.18 -8.25
CA CYS A 261 9.01 17.66 -8.53
C CYS A 261 7.89 18.67 -8.21
N SER A 262 8.16 19.94 -8.42
CA SER A 262 7.22 21.04 -8.20
C SER A 262 6.25 21.16 -9.38
N GLU A 263 4.99 21.55 -9.13
CA GLU A 263 4.11 21.94 -10.23
C GLU A 263 4.73 23.13 -10.95
N GLY A 264 5.03 22.98 -12.24
CA GLY A 264 5.31 24.12 -13.10
C GLY A 264 4.11 25.06 -13.01
N SER A 265 4.23 26.13 -12.23
CA SER A 265 3.33 27.27 -12.35
C SER A 265 3.46 27.72 -13.80
N GLY A 266 2.42 27.48 -14.61
CA GLY A 266 2.38 27.90 -15.99
C GLY A 266 2.88 29.34 -16.07
N ARG A 267 4.07 29.52 -16.66
CA ARG A 267 4.63 30.84 -16.89
C ARG A 267 3.58 31.60 -17.70
N ARG A 268 3.09 32.70 -17.14
CA ARG A 268 2.30 33.68 -17.89
C ARG A 268 3.15 34.11 -19.09
N GLY A 269 2.77 33.65 -20.27
CA GLY A 269 3.36 34.12 -21.52
C GLY A 269 3.45 33.02 -22.57
N GLY A 270 2.57 33.10 -23.58
CA GLY A 270 2.71 32.35 -24.82
C GLY A 270 1.56 31.37 -25.06
N VAL A 271 0.79 31.64 -26.11
CA VAL A 271 -0.26 30.79 -26.64
C VAL A 271 0.37 29.49 -27.17
N SER A 272 0.44 28.46 -26.34
CA SER A 272 0.45 27.07 -26.77
C SER A 272 -0.47 26.30 -25.84
N ARG A 273 -1.69 26.01 -26.31
CA ARG A 273 -2.55 24.99 -25.70
C ARG A 273 -2.00 23.64 -26.12
N GLU A 274 -0.91 23.20 -25.49
CA GLU A 274 -0.66 21.77 -25.39
C GLU A 274 -1.76 21.22 -24.47
N PRO A 275 -2.53 20.20 -24.90
CA PRO A 275 -3.50 19.59 -24.02
C PRO A 275 -2.71 19.05 -22.82
N LEU A 276 -3.14 19.37 -21.59
CA LEU A 276 -2.63 18.69 -20.40
C LEU A 276 -2.74 17.20 -20.70
N SER A 277 -1.61 16.52 -20.91
CA SER A 277 -1.57 15.07 -20.98
C SER A 277 -2.14 14.61 -19.65
N GLN A 278 -3.40 14.17 -19.66
CA GLN A 278 -4.06 13.63 -18.48
C GLN A 278 -3.35 12.31 -18.19
N HIS A 279 -2.23 12.38 -17.46
CA HIS A 279 -1.54 11.20 -16.96
C HIS A 279 -2.58 10.42 -16.15
N PRO A 280 -2.83 9.16 -16.50
CA PRO A 280 -3.92 8.41 -15.91
C PRO A 280 -3.67 8.21 -14.43
N LEU A 281 -4.71 8.45 -13.64
CA LEU A 281 -4.70 8.25 -12.20
C LEU A 281 -4.66 6.76 -11.89
N LEU A 282 -3.58 6.31 -11.26
CA LEU A 282 -3.34 4.89 -10.97
C LEU A 282 -3.67 4.59 -9.53
N ARG A 283 -4.63 3.69 -9.30
CA ARG A 283 -5.11 3.38 -7.96
C ARG A 283 -4.07 2.61 -7.16
N ILE A 284 -3.83 3.05 -5.93
CA ILE A 284 -2.97 2.38 -4.94
C ILE A 284 -3.84 1.52 -4.02
N GLY A 285 -4.89 2.11 -3.45
CA GLY A 285 -5.74 1.48 -2.44
C GLY A 285 -6.48 2.52 -1.60
N SER A 286 -7.02 2.10 -0.47
CA SER A 286 -7.74 2.97 0.46
C SER A 286 -7.15 2.93 1.86
N ILE A 287 -7.35 4.01 2.61
CA ILE A 287 -6.99 4.16 4.02
C ILE A 287 -8.24 4.40 4.86
N SER A 288 -8.24 3.90 6.09
CA SER A 288 -9.29 4.10 7.09
C SER A 288 -8.88 5.19 8.07
N LEU A 289 -9.78 6.14 8.30
CA LEU A 289 -9.57 7.33 9.11
C LEU A 289 -10.30 7.16 10.44
N TYR A 290 -9.56 7.32 11.54
CA TYR A 290 -10.06 7.14 12.89
C TYR A 290 -9.94 8.42 13.69
N GLN A 291 -11.02 8.76 14.40
CA GLN A 291 -10.93 9.79 15.42
C GLN A 291 -10.16 9.23 16.61
N ALA A 292 -9.02 9.83 16.95
CA ALA A 292 -8.32 9.48 18.18
C ALA A 292 -9.17 9.89 19.38
N GLY A 293 -9.68 8.92 20.14
CA GLY A 293 -10.23 9.21 21.47
C GLY A 293 -9.09 9.57 22.41
N GLN A 294 -9.23 10.62 23.23
CA GLN A 294 -8.22 11.00 24.24
C GLN A 294 -7.88 9.84 25.20
N GLU A 295 -8.79 8.88 25.36
CA GLU A 295 -8.63 7.69 26.21
C GLU A 295 -7.85 6.54 25.54
N GLN A 296 -7.73 6.50 24.20
CA GLN A 296 -7.09 5.37 23.49
C GLN A 296 -5.55 5.36 23.55
N LEU A 297 -4.93 6.35 24.19
CA LEU A 297 -3.48 6.40 24.37
C LEU A 297 -3.06 6.04 25.79
N LEU A 298 -4.01 5.85 26.71
CA LEU A 298 -3.76 5.62 28.12
C LEU A 298 -4.39 4.29 28.53
N VAL A 299 -3.63 3.47 29.23
CA VAL A 299 -4.10 2.22 29.82
C VAL A 299 -4.21 2.39 31.32
N ASP A 300 -5.33 1.93 31.88
CA ASP A 300 -5.52 1.81 33.31
C ASP A 300 -5.04 0.43 33.79
N LYS A 301 -4.17 0.44 34.81
CA LYS A 301 -3.71 -0.75 35.52
C LYS A 301 -4.24 -0.70 36.94
N GLN A 302 -5.27 -1.50 37.20
CA GLN A 302 -5.84 -1.66 38.53
C GLN A 302 -4.76 -2.17 39.49
N LEU A 303 -4.53 -1.47 40.61
CA LEU A 303 -3.65 -1.95 41.67
C LEU A 303 -4.40 -2.86 42.63
N ASP A 304 -5.60 -2.43 43.01
CA ASP A 304 -6.51 -3.14 43.91
C ASP A 304 -7.94 -2.59 43.74
N LYS A 305 -8.87 -2.89 44.64
CA LYS A 305 -10.24 -2.33 44.58
C LYS A 305 -10.35 -0.81 44.82
N ASN A 306 -9.31 -0.18 45.37
CA ASN A 306 -9.33 1.21 45.80
C ASN A 306 -8.60 2.15 44.83
N MET A 307 -7.61 1.64 44.09
CA MET A 307 -6.68 2.47 43.31
C MET A 307 -6.28 1.84 41.98
N PHE A 308 -5.96 2.71 41.02
CA PHE A 308 -5.43 2.30 39.72
C PHE A 308 -4.40 3.31 39.19
N LEU A 309 -3.49 2.83 38.36
CA LEU A 309 -2.49 3.61 37.66
C LEU A 309 -2.95 3.89 36.23
N ARG A 310 -2.71 5.09 35.73
CA ARG A 310 -2.94 5.47 34.34
C ARG A 310 -1.62 5.83 33.68
N LEU A 311 -1.31 5.20 32.54
CA LEU A 311 -0.04 5.37 31.84
C LEU A 311 -0.22 5.26 30.32
N PRO A 312 0.68 5.82 29.50
CA PRO A 312 0.65 5.68 28.04
C PRO A 312 0.83 4.23 27.56
N GLU A 313 0.10 3.82 26.51
CA GLU A 313 0.23 2.49 25.87
C GLU A 313 1.29 2.44 24.75
N LYS A 314 1.90 3.59 24.41
CA LYS A 314 2.91 3.67 23.35
C LYS A 314 4.29 3.17 23.79
N PRO A 315 5.12 2.66 22.85
CA PRO A 315 6.55 2.49 23.10
C PRO A 315 7.22 3.82 23.49
N LEU A 316 8.21 3.73 24.38
CA LEU A 316 8.98 4.88 24.87
C LEU A 316 10.32 4.99 24.14
N LYS A 317 10.87 6.21 24.07
CA LYS A 317 12.23 6.44 23.57
C LYS A 317 13.27 6.46 24.69
N PRO A 318 14.54 6.12 24.40
CA PRO A 318 15.66 6.41 25.29
C PRO A 318 15.68 7.91 25.68
N GLY A 319 15.80 8.20 26.97
CA GLY A 319 15.74 9.56 27.52
C GLY A 319 14.34 10.17 27.61
N GLU A 320 13.28 9.50 27.15
CA GLU A 320 11.91 9.97 27.33
C GLU A 320 11.49 9.85 28.81
N THR A 321 10.73 10.83 29.29
CA THR A 321 10.11 10.79 30.63
C THR A 321 8.71 10.18 30.55
N LEU A 322 8.54 9.00 31.12
CA LEU A 322 7.25 8.36 31.33
C LEU A 322 6.52 8.96 32.52
N ARG A 323 5.32 9.49 32.29
CA ARG A 323 4.45 10.03 33.32
C ARG A 323 3.34 9.04 33.66
N ILE A 324 3.28 8.59 34.91
CA ILE A 324 2.24 7.70 35.44
C ILE A 324 1.43 8.46 36.48
N LEU A 325 0.10 8.42 36.37
CA LEU A 325 -0.82 9.03 37.33
C LEU A 325 -1.44 7.95 38.21
N LEU A 326 -1.56 8.22 39.50
CA LEU A 326 -2.24 7.36 40.47
C LEU A 326 -3.59 7.97 40.83
N TYR A 327 -4.65 7.19 40.65
CA TYR A 327 -6.02 7.58 40.94
C TYR A 327 -6.58 6.79 42.12
N LEU A 328 -7.42 7.45 42.91
CA LEU A 328 -8.25 6.86 43.95
C LEU A 328 -9.68 6.70 43.41
N MET A 329 -10.26 5.52 43.60
CA MET A 329 -11.65 5.23 43.25
C MET A 329 -12.60 6.04 44.15
N PRO A 330 -13.76 6.52 43.64
CA PRO A 330 -14.66 7.44 44.34
C PRO A 330 -15.24 6.87 45.65
N ASN A 331 -15.38 5.55 45.77
CA ASN A 331 -15.91 4.89 46.96
C ASN A 331 -14.84 4.47 47.98
N SER A 332 -13.59 4.92 47.80
CA SER A 332 -12.47 4.53 48.67
C SER A 332 -12.42 5.37 49.94
N THR A 333 -12.25 4.70 51.08
CA THR A 333 -12.09 5.34 52.41
C THR A 333 -10.62 5.48 52.84
N VAL A 334 -9.69 5.20 51.93
CA VAL A 334 -8.25 5.25 52.22
C VAL A 334 -7.83 6.67 52.60
N GLU A 335 -7.20 6.82 53.76
CA GLU A 335 -6.59 8.08 54.21
C GLU A 335 -5.06 8.05 54.18
N GLN A 336 -4.46 6.86 54.24
CA GLN A 336 -3.01 6.69 54.29
C GLN A 336 -2.61 5.36 53.65
N PHE A 337 -1.57 5.41 52.82
CA PHE A 337 -1.01 4.22 52.17
C PHE A 337 0.48 4.39 51.87
N THR A 338 1.16 3.28 51.68
CA THR A 338 2.56 3.21 51.23
C THR A 338 2.60 2.48 49.89
N LEU A 339 3.08 3.15 48.84
CA LEU A 339 3.32 2.55 47.53
C LEU A 339 4.80 2.20 47.39
N ARG A 340 5.09 0.91 47.26
CA ARG A 340 6.43 0.39 46.97
C ARG A 340 6.56 0.10 45.49
N VAL A 341 7.48 0.80 44.85
CA VAL A 341 7.74 0.71 43.41
C VAL A 341 9.10 0.06 43.19
N LYS A 342 9.13 -1.11 42.54
CA LYS A 342 10.37 -1.81 42.20
C LYS A 342 10.59 -1.77 40.69
N ALA A 343 11.49 -0.89 40.25
CA ALA A 343 11.83 -0.69 38.85
C ALA A 343 13.11 -1.46 38.48
N LYS A 344 13.09 -2.14 37.32
CA LYS A 344 14.29 -2.82 36.78
C LYS A 344 15.31 -1.78 36.33
N LYS A 345 16.62 -2.10 36.41
CA LYS A 345 17.70 -1.25 35.89
C LYS A 345 17.35 -0.71 34.50
N GLY A 346 17.55 0.60 34.29
CA GLY A 346 17.16 1.30 33.08
C GLY A 346 15.87 2.11 33.19
N VAL A 347 15.16 2.01 34.31
CA VAL A 347 13.96 2.81 34.62
C VAL A 347 14.18 3.48 35.97
N ASN A 348 14.32 4.79 35.96
CA ASN A 348 14.68 5.57 37.14
C ASN A 348 13.54 6.50 37.52
N LEU A 349 13.08 6.45 38.77
CA LEU A 349 12.10 7.40 39.27
C LEU A 349 12.80 8.74 39.56
N MET A 350 12.37 9.79 38.86
CA MET A 350 12.97 11.13 38.98
C MET A 350 12.29 11.96 40.05
N GLN A 351 10.96 11.91 40.11
CA GLN A 351 10.17 12.67 41.06
C GLN A 351 8.78 12.08 41.26
N THR A 352 8.19 12.38 42.42
CA THR A 352 6.76 12.21 42.69
C THR A 352 6.15 13.55 43.07
N LYS A 353 5.02 13.91 42.46
CA LYS A 353 4.31 15.17 42.71
C LYS A 353 2.88 14.88 43.13
N SER A 354 2.43 15.47 44.24
CA SER A 354 1.02 15.45 44.60
C SER A 354 0.19 16.22 43.57
N LYS A 355 -0.97 15.67 43.20
CA LYS A 355 -1.90 16.31 42.24
C LYS A 355 -3.06 17.02 42.90
N ASN A 356 -3.28 16.74 44.18
CA ASN A 356 -4.33 17.37 44.96
C ASN A 356 -3.76 17.74 46.33
N ALA A 357 -3.99 18.98 46.77
CA ALA A 357 -3.49 19.53 48.03
C ALA A 357 -3.92 18.73 49.28
N GLN A 358 -4.95 17.91 49.14
CA GLN A 358 -5.39 16.97 50.17
C GLN A 358 -4.41 15.82 50.40
N TRP A 359 -3.45 15.57 49.51
CA TRP A 359 -2.50 14.48 49.65
C TRP A 359 -1.09 15.01 49.87
N LYS A 360 -0.51 14.66 51.02
CA LYS A 360 0.92 14.82 51.29
C LYS A 360 1.64 13.58 50.80
N VAL A 361 2.69 13.78 50.00
CA VAL A 361 3.49 12.70 49.38
C VAL A 361 4.94 12.89 49.82
N ASP A 362 5.46 11.91 50.55
CA ASP A 362 6.87 11.80 50.92
C ASP A 362 7.44 10.54 50.26
N TRP A 363 8.67 10.58 49.72
CA TRP A 363 9.24 9.45 48.98
C TRP A 363 10.74 9.32 49.19
N GLU A 364 11.21 8.07 49.15
CA GLU A 364 12.62 7.71 49.26
C GLU A 364 12.99 6.66 48.21
N VAL A 365 14.19 6.76 47.64
CA VAL A 365 14.70 5.79 46.65
C VAL A 365 15.89 5.05 47.23
N GLN A 366 15.83 3.73 47.13
CA GLN A 366 16.92 2.82 47.42
C GLN A 366 17.39 2.19 46.10
N SER A 367 18.53 2.66 45.60
CA SER A 367 19.10 2.17 44.33
C SER A 367 19.95 0.92 44.58
N GLY A 368 19.58 -0.20 43.97
CA GLY A 368 20.36 -1.44 43.95
C GLY A 368 20.95 -1.75 42.57
N ALA A 369 21.93 -2.66 42.50
CA ALA A 369 22.65 -2.97 41.27
C ALA A 369 21.77 -3.52 40.11
N LYS A 370 20.68 -4.22 40.44
CA LYS A 370 19.76 -4.84 39.44
C LYS A 370 18.40 -4.13 39.34
N HIS A 371 17.99 -3.44 40.38
CA HIS A 371 16.69 -2.79 40.50
C HIS A 371 16.78 -1.65 41.52
N SER A 372 15.97 -0.62 41.31
CA SER A 372 15.70 0.43 42.30
C SER A 372 14.38 0.11 43.00
N ILE A 373 14.30 0.43 44.29
CA ILE A 373 13.07 0.34 45.08
C ILE A 373 12.77 1.73 45.62
N THR A 374 11.61 2.26 45.27
CA THR A 374 11.10 3.50 45.86
C THR A 374 9.99 3.17 46.85
N THR A 375 10.07 3.73 48.04
CA THR A 375 8.96 3.72 49.00
C THR A 375 8.34 5.11 49.01
N ILE A 376 7.03 5.18 48.77
CA ILE A 376 6.27 6.43 48.71
C ILE A 376 5.19 6.37 49.77
N ASP A 377 5.30 7.22 50.78
CA ASP A 377 4.31 7.38 51.85
C ASP A 377 3.36 8.51 51.51
N VAL A 378 2.07 8.19 51.47
CA VAL A 378 1.01 9.14 51.08
C VAL A 378 -0.02 9.24 52.19
N ASN A 379 -0.27 10.47 52.65
CA ASN A 379 -1.19 10.78 53.74
C ASN A 379 -2.19 11.87 53.34
N LYS A 380 -3.46 11.65 53.68
CA LYS A 380 -4.51 12.65 53.51
C LYS A 380 -4.36 13.74 54.57
N ASN A 381 -4.27 14.99 54.11
CA ASN A 381 -4.25 16.16 54.96
C ASN A 381 -5.68 16.53 55.39
N LYS A 382 -5.99 16.28 56.67
CA LYS A 382 -7.32 16.52 57.26
C LYS A 382 -7.67 18.01 57.40
N ALA A 383 -6.70 18.91 57.20
CA ALA A 383 -6.93 20.35 57.25
C ALA A 383 -7.52 20.94 55.95
N VAL A 384 -7.54 20.16 54.85
CA VAL A 384 -7.97 20.63 53.53
C VAL A 384 -9.35 20.02 53.20
N ASN A 385 -10.41 20.75 53.49
CA ASN A 385 -11.77 20.38 53.10
C ASN A 385 -12.03 20.81 51.64
N GLN A 386 -12.02 19.86 50.71
CA GLN A 386 -12.64 20.03 49.40
C GLN A 386 -13.98 19.27 49.40
N GLY A 387 -14.99 19.84 48.75
CA GLY A 387 -16.31 19.21 48.60
C GLY A 387 -16.23 17.85 47.91
N ASP A 388 -17.21 17.00 48.17
CA ASP A 388 -17.25 15.63 47.66
C ASP A 388 -17.01 15.58 46.14
N ALA A 389 -15.86 15.05 45.75
CA ALA A 389 -15.54 14.82 44.36
C ALA A 389 -16.34 13.62 43.86
N LEU A 390 -17.31 13.85 42.96
CA LEU A 390 -18.17 12.82 42.37
C LEU A 390 -17.45 11.90 41.36
N GLY A 391 -16.11 11.82 41.40
CA GLY A 391 -15.30 11.09 40.42
C GLY A 391 -13.94 10.63 40.96
N ASN A 392 -13.15 9.97 40.12
CA ASN A 392 -11.82 9.48 40.48
C ASN A 392 -10.92 10.65 40.92
N VAL A 393 -10.26 10.51 42.07
CA VAL A 393 -9.38 11.57 42.60
C VAL A 393 -7.95 11.32 42.14
N GLU A 394 -7.36 12.31 41.46
CA GLU A 394 -5.93 12.31 41.13
C GLU A 394 -5.09 12.53 42.40
N VAL A 395 -4.42 11.47 42.87
CA VAL A 395 -3.63 11.51 44.10
C VAL A 395 -2.25 12.09 43.82
N MET A 396 -1.51 11.46 42.91
CA MET A 396 -0.13 11.84 42.60
C MET A 396 0.30 11.47 41.18
N GLN A 397 1.41 12.07 40.76
CA GLN A 397 2.13 11.82 39.53
C GLN A 397 3.51 11.26 39.84
N LEU A 398 3.90 10.20 39.13
CA LEU A 398 5.24 9.63 39.16
C LEU A 398 5.89 9.80 37.78
N ASP A 399 7.07 10.41 37.75
CA ASP A 399 7.83 10.61 36.52
C ASP A 399 9.07 9.71 36.50
N PHE A 400 9.15 8.85 35.49
CA PHE A 400 10.25 7.92 35.29
C PHE A 400 11.07 8.30 34.06
N GLU A 401 12.38 8.31 34.19
CA GLU A 401 13.30 8.43 33.05
C GLU A 401 13.69 7.04 32.54
N MET A 402 13.68 6.89 31.21
CA MET A 402 14.22 5.70 30.54
C MET A 402 15.71 5.92 30.23
N GLU A 403 16.59 5.08 30.78
CA GLU A 403 18.02 5.16 30.45
C GLU A 403 18.28 4.81 28.98
N ASN A 404 19.44 5.25 28.47
CA ASN A 404 19.91 4.85 27.16
C ASN A 404 20.27 3.36 27.14
N PHE A 405 19.79 2.64 26.13
CA PHE A 405 20.15 1.25 25.86
C PHE A 405 20.88 1.16 24.53
N THR A 406 21.73 0.14 24.36
CA THR A 406 22.43 -0.14 23.09
C THR A 406 21.61 -1.03 22.14
N SER A 407 20.64 -1.78 22.66
CA SER A 407 19.76 -2.66 21.90
C SER A 407 18.65 -1.87 21.18
N LEU A 408 18.22 -2.36 20.01
CA LEU A 408 17.15 -1.75 19.20
C LEU A 408 15.81 -1.63 19.96
N SER A 409 15.49 -2.63 20.80
CA SER A 409 14.35 -2.62 21.69
C SER A 409 14.65 -3.35 22.99
N VAL A 410 14.04 -2.92 24.09
CA VAL A 410 14.13 -3.58 25.40
C VAL A 410 12.80 -3.47 26.14
N THR A 411 12.37 -4.57 26.75
CA THR A 411 11.25 -4.56 27.69
C THR A 411 11.75 -4.40 29.13
N ARG A 412 11.25 -3.38 29.83
CA ARG A 412 11.50 -3.11 31.25
C ARG A 412 10.23 -3.32 32.05
N ARG A 413 10.38 -3.64 33.33
CA ARG A 413 9.25 -3.91 34.23
C ARG A 413 9.31 -3.01 35.45
N ILE A 414 8.16 -2.49 35.83
CA ILE A 414 7.91 -1.86 37.13
C ILE A 414 6.95 -2.76 37.90
N ASN A 415 7.32 -3.14 39.11
CA ASN A 415 6.45 -3.89 40.01
C ASN A 415 5.89 -2.92 41.05
N TRP A 416 4.60 -3.00 41.28
CA TRP A 416 3.86 -2.15 42.19
C TRP A 416 3.35 -3.00 43.35
N ASN A 417 3.57 -2.52 44.58
CA ASN A 417 2.98 -3.08 45.77
C ASN A 417 2.39 -1.95 46.60
N ILE A 418 1.13 -2.07 46.99
CA ILE A 418 0.44 -1.08 47.83
C ILE A 418 0.11 -1.69 49.18
N ASP A 419 0.49 -0.98 50.24
CA ASP A 419 0.26 -1.38 51.61
C ASP A 419 -0.57 -0.30 52.33
N TYR A 420 -1.64 -0.69 53.01
CA TYR A 420 -2.48 0.22 53.79
C TYR A 420 -2.16 0.11 55.28
N LYS A 421 -1.96 1.24 55.98
CA LYS A 421 -1.67 1.21 57.42
C LYS A 421 -2.89 0.74 58.21
N GLY A 422 -2.69 -0.26 59.08
CA GLY A 422 -3.75 -0.83 59.93
C GLY A 422 -4.33 -2.16 59.43
N GLN A 423 -3.95 -2.64 58.24
CA GLN A 423 -4.20 -4.01 57.81
C GLN A 423 -2.91 -4.83 57.94
N SER A 424 -3.00 -6.05 58.49
CA SER A 424 -1.87 -6.98 58.45
C SER A 424 -1.48 -7.20 56.98
N PRO A 425 -0.18 -7.25 56.62
CA PRO A 425 0.22 -7.51 55.25
C PRO A 425 -0.40 -8.85 54.83
N GLN A 426 -1.43 -8.79 53.98
CA GLN A 426 -1.95 -10.00 53.36
C GLN A 426 -0.80 -10.56 52.53
N SER A 427 -0.44 -11.82 52.79
CA SER A 427 0.68 -12.49 52.12
C SER A 427 0.52 -12.60 50.59
N ASP A 428 -0.67 -12.25 50.07
CA ASP A 428 -1.06 -12.24 48.66
C ASP A 428 -1.53 -10.85 48.19
N SER A 429 -0.87 -9.74 48.59
CA SER A 429 -1.08 -8.49 47.85
C SER A 429 -0.69 -8.72 46.39
N GLU A 430 -1.67 -8.58 45.49
CA GLU A 430 -1.50 -8.88 44.07
C GLU A 430 -0.41 -7.96 43.51
N LYS A 431 0.76 -8.53 43.20
CA LYS A 431 1.89 -7.76 42.66
C LYS A 431 1.55 -7.36 41.24
N VAL A 432 1.12 -6.12 41.07
CA VAL A 432 0.81 -5.59 39.76
C VAL A 432 2.10 -5.24 39.03
N VAL A 433 2.20 -5.66 37.78
CA VAL A 433 3.38 -5.45 36.95
C VAL A 433 3.02 -4.63 35.73
N THR A 434 3.76 -3.55 35.53
CA THR A 434 3.73 -2.78 34.28
C THR A 434 4.92 -3.16 33.43
N GLU A 435 4.66 -3.56 32.20
CA GLU A 435 5.69 -3.77 31.18
C GLU A 435 5.80 -2.53 30.30
N LEU A 436 7.03 -2.07 30.09
CA LEU A 436 7.38 -0.90 29.31
C LEU A 436 8.28 -1.33 28.18
N THR A 437 7.89 -1.02 26.94
CA THR A 437 8.73 -1.27 25.78
C THR A 437 9.45 0.01 25.40
N VAL A 438 10.78 -0.03 25.44
CA VAL A 438 11.64 1.08 25.00
C VAL A 438 12.25 0.71 23.66
N VAL A 439 12.11 1.59 22.66
CA VAL A 439 12.60 1.38 21.30
C VAL A 439 13.55 2.51 20.90
N GLN A 440 14.71 2.18 20.33
CA GLN A 440 15.62 3.18 19.78
C GLN A 440 15.09 3.79 18.47
N ARG A 441 14.39 2.97 17.69
CA ARG A 441 13.80 3.36 16.40
C ARG A 441 12.31 3.10 16.45
N ASP A 442 11.53 4.15 16.17
CA ASP A 442 10.08 4.03 15.99
C ASP A 442 9.80 3.51 14.57
N ILE A 443 10.01 2.21 14.35
CA ILE A 443 9.74 1.60 13.05
C ILE A 443 8.22 1.50 12.88
N GLN A 444 7.70 2.20 11.86
CA GLN A 444 6.30 2.11 11.45
C GLN A 444 6.02 0.87 10.60
N ALA A 445 6.94 0.53 9.69
CA ALA A 445 6.79 -0.61 8.78
C ALA A 445 8.15 -1.17 8.35
N VAL A 446 8.14 -2.45 7.98
CA VAL A 446 9.25 -3.15 7.30
C VAL A 446 8.72 -3.66 5.97
N ILE A 447 9.35 -3.26 4.87
CA ILE A 447 8.85 -3.50 3.51
C ILE A 447 9.89 -4.26 2.69
N PRO A 448 9.54 -5.41 2.08
CA PRO A 448 10.37 -6.08 1.09
C PRO A 448 10.27 -5.37 -0.26
N LEU A 449 11.42 -4.97 -0.79
CA LEU A 449 11.56 -4.46 -2.15
C LEU A 449 12.21 -5.57 -2.97
N ALA A 450 11.56 -6.01 -4.04
CA ALA A 450 12.09 -7.04 -4.92
C ALA A 450 12.57 -6.39 -6.22
N MET A 451 13.70 -6.85 -6.75
CA MET A 451 14.23 -6.33 -8.00
C MET A 451 13.26 -6.55 -9.16
N ASP A 452 12.52 -7.66 -9.15
CA ASP A 452 11.42 -7.97 -10.06
C ASP A 452 10.24 -8.55 -9.28
N THR A 453 9.02 -8.36 -9.78
CA THR A 453 7.78 -8.84 -9.13
C THR A 453 7.37 -10.23 -9.57
N GLU A 454 7.96 -10.74 -10.65
CA GLU A 454 7.62 -12.04 -11.23
C GLU A 454 8.83 -12.95 -11.25
N ILE A 455 8.67 -14.16 -10.71
CA ILE A 455 9.67 -15.23 -10.79
C ILE A 455 9.12 -16.37 -11.61
N ILE A 456 9.85 -16.77 -12.65
CA ILE A 456 9.47 -17.88 -13.52
C ILE A 456 10.62 -18.88 -13.53
N ASN A 457 10.32 -20.12 -13.15
CA ASN A 457 11.31 -21.17 -13.17
C ASN A 457 11.59 -21.64 -14.60
N THR A 458 12.64 -21.10 -15.21
CA THR A 458 13.13 -21.50 -16.53
C THR A 458 14.30 -22.49 -16.45
N ALA A 459 14.60 -23.02 -15.26
CA ALA A 459 15.74 -23.91 -15.06
C ALA A 459 15.63 -25.21 -15.84
N ILE A 460 14.41 -25.71 -16.08
CA ILE A 460 14.19 -26.92 -16.89
C ILE A 460 14.53 -26.71 -18.38
N LEU A 461 14.42 -25.46 -18.87
CA LEU A 461 14.71 -25.10 -20.25
C LEU A 461 16.16 -24.62 -20.44
N THR A 462 16.74 -23.99 -19.43
CA THR A 462 18.04 -23.31 -19.52
C THR A 462 19.16 -23.99 -18.73
N GLY A 463 18.83 -24.89 -17.80
CA GLY A 463 19.75 -25.47 -16.83
C GLY A 463 20.24 -24.48 -15.77
N ARG A 464 19.70 -23.26 -15.70
CA ARG A 464 20.14 -22.19 -14.78
C ARG A 464 19.10 -21.91 -13.71
N THR A 465 19.54 -21.76 -12.46
CA THR A 465 18.68 -21.32 -11.36
C THR A 465 18.30 -19.85 -11.54
N VAL A 466 17.04 -19.52 -11.24
CA VAL A 466 16.53 -18.15 -11.25
C VAL A 466 16.39 -17.67 -9.81
N ALA A 467 16.95 -16.50 -9.50
CA ALA A 467 16.84 -15.85 -8.20
C ALA A 467 16.59 -14.35 -8.40
N ILE A 468 15.78 -13.76 -7.52
CA ILE A 468 15.46 -12.33 -7.55
C ILE A 468 16.01 -11.70 -6.28
N PRO A 469 16.91 -10.69 -6.40
CA PRO A 469 17.37 -9.93 -5.25
C PRO A 469 16.22 -9.24 -4.53
N VAL A 470 16.23 -9.32 -3.20
CA VAL A 470 15.27 -8.63 -2.33
C VAL A 470 16.05 -7.79 -1.33
N LYS A 471 15.63 -6.54 -1.13
CA LYS A 471 16.10 -5.69 -0.04
C LYS A 471 14.98 -5.43 0.95
N MET A 472 15.33 -5.39 2.22
CA MET A 472 14.41 -5.09 3.29
C MET A 472 14.66 -3.67 3.79
N VAL A 473 13.64 -2.82 3.76
CA VAL A 473 13.73 -1.45 4.27
C VAL A 473 12.80 -1.25 5.45
N SER A 474 13.23 -0.48 6.45
CA SER A 474 12.35 0.03 7.49
C SER A 474 12.01 1.50 7.27
N ILE A 475 10.78 1.87 7.60
CA ILE A 475 10.29 3.24 7.60
C ILE A 475 10.06 3.65 9.05
N GLU A 476 10.72 4.71 9.48
CA GLU A 476 10.61 5.27 10.82
C GLU A 476 9.50 6.34 10.90
N MET A 477 9.06 6.66 12.12
CA MET A 477 7.98 7.63 12.37
C MET A 477 8.27 9.04 11.81
N ASN A 478 9.55 9.40 11.71
CA ASN A 478 10.03 10.66 11.11
C ASN A 478 10.11 10.61 9.57
N GLY A 479 9.78 9.48 8.94
CA GLY A 479 9.89 9.29 7.49
C GLY A 479 11.27 8.83 7.01
N ALA A 480 12.22 8.53 7.90
CA ALA A 480 13.50 7.98 7.50
C ALA A 480 13.33 6.56 6.94
N VAL A 481 13.87 6.32 5.75
CA VAL A 481 13.89 4.99 5.11
C VAL A 481 15.30 4.43 5.21
N THR A 482 15.45 3.27 5.84
CA THR A 482 16.76 2.64 6.08
C THR A 482 16.80 1.20 5.58
N ASP A 483 17.89 0.81 4.93
CA ASP A 483 18.15 -0.58 4.55
C ASP A 483 18.49 -1.40 5.80
N ILE A 484 17.70 -2.42 6.07
CA ILE A 484 17.86 -3.33 7.20
C ILE A 484 18.09 -4.78 6.76
N SER A 485 18.48 -5.00 5.51
CA SER A 485 18.67 -6.34 4.93
C SER A 485 19.65 -7.20 5.74
N ALA A 486 20.64 -6.59 6.40
CA ALA A 486 21.59 -7.30 7.26
C ALA A 486 21.04 -7.70 8.64
N PHE A 487 19.88 -7.17 9.05
CA PHE A 487 19.30 -7.36 10.39
C PHE A 487 18.05 -8.23 10.40
N VAL A 488 17.66 -8.77 9.25
CA VAL A 488 16.42 -9.52 9.05
C VAL A 488 16.72 -10.94 8.60
N GLN A 489 15.88 -11.88 9.01
CA GLN A 489 15.89 -13.25 8.54
C GLN A 489 14.55 -13.55 7.89
N CYS A 490 14.59 -14.01 6.65
CA CYS A 490 13.40 -14.38 5.89
C CYS A 490 13.36 -15.90 5.74
N LYS A 491 12.16 -16.48 5.82
CA LYS A 491 11.93 -17.91 5.57
C LYS A 491 10.72 -18.07 4.66
N SER A 492 10.75 -19.07 3.79
CA SER A 492 9.58 -19.46 3.03
C SER A 492 8.69 -20.36 3.88
N THR A 493 7.38 -20.25 3.72
CA THR A 493 6.43 -21.22 4.29
C THR A 493 6.46 -22.55 3.54
N ASN A 494 6.95 -22.54 2.29
CA ASN A 494 7.12 -23.72 1.46
C ASN A 494 8.44 -23.63 0.69
N GLU A 495 9.46 -24.34 1.19
CA GLU A 495 10.81 -24.36 0.61
C GLU A 495 10.90 -25.16 -0.70
N ASP A 496 9.88 -25.95 -1.03
CA ASP A 496 9.78 -26.66 -2.31
C ASP A 496 9.38 -25.73 -3.45
N ILE A 497 8.67 -24.63 -3.16
CA ILE A 497 8.20 -23.65 -4.15
C ILE A 497 9.16 -22.46 -4.25
N VAL A 498 9.50 -21.82 -3.12
CA VAL A 498 10.41 -20.66 -3.09
C VAL A 498 11.44 -20.87 -1.99
N LYS A 499 12.71 -20.70 -2.35
CA LYS A 499 13.82 -20.68 -1.42
C LYS A 499 14.25 -19.25 -1.17
N VAL A 500 14.51 -18.91 0.09
CA VAL A 500 15.07 -17.63 0.50
C VAL A 500 16.46 -17.92 1.06
N GLN A 501 17.45 -17.14 0.62
CA GLN A 501 18.86 -17.34 0.97
C GLN A 501 19.44 -16.07 1.59
#